data_AF-A0A497RVH8-F1
#
_entry.id   AF-A0A497RVH8-F1
#
_cell.length_a   1.000
_cell.length_b   1.000
_cell.length_c   1.000
_cell.angle_alpha   90.00
_cell.angle_beta   90.00
_cell.angle_gamma   90.00
#
_symmetry.space_group_name_H-M   'P 1'
#
loop_
_entity.id
_entity.type
_entity.pdbx_description
1 polymer ?
#
loop_
_entity_poly.entity_id
_entity_poly.type
_entity_poly.pdbx_seq_one_letter_code
_entity_poly.pdbx_strand_id
1 'polypeptide(L)'
;MTECLKAIKSKRVILYSSLFSILIWVSLYLVDYVLLRGMGLNLTIERVILGSTLSLFTIILPVQGLMGFGTIEGGWAIGFMAMGISKEVAIVSGFGVHIILMIYVLILGGCGLQSIKFRRG
;
A
#
# COMPACT_ATOMS: atom_id res chain seq x y z
N MET A 1 2.66 29.50 -5.09
CA MET A 1 3.09 28.55 -6.16
C MET A 1 4.60 28.60 -6.40
N THR A 2 5.18 29.79 -6.64
CA THR A 2 6.60 30.01 -6.94
C THR A 2 7.57 29.56 -5.84
N GLU A 3 7.22 29.77 -4.57
CA GLU A 3 8.05 29.33 -3.43
C GLU A 3 8.07 27.80 -3.26
N CYS A 4 6.94 27.10 -3.48
CA CYS A 4 6.90 25.64 -3.53
C CYS A 4 7.75 25.08 -4.69
N LEU A 5 7.69 25.72 -5.86
CA LEU A 5 8.49 25.33 -7.02
C LEU A 5 9.99 25.54 -6.78
N LYS A 6 10.39 26.59 -6.04
CA LYS A 6 11.79 26.79 -5.62
C LYS A 6 12.22 25.76 -4.59
N ALA A 7 11.36 25.43 -3.62
CA ALA A 7 11.63 24.39 -2.62
C ALA A 7 11.86 23.01 -3.28
N ILE A 8 11.07 22.65 -4.30
CA ILE A 8 11.24 21.41 -5.07
C ILE A 8 12.56 21.38 -5.87
N LYS A 9 13.10 22.54 -6.28
CA LYS A 9 14.38 22.61 -7.00
C LYS A 9 15.61 22.46 -6.09
N SER A 10 15.43 22.42 -4.76
CA SER A 10 16.54 22.18 -3.84
C SER A 10 16.98 20.72 -3.90
N LYS A 11 18.25 20.47 -4.25
CA LYS A 11 18.85 19.11 -4.28
C LYS A 11 18.62 18.34 -2.98
N ARG A 12 18.63 19.05 -1.84
CA ARG A 12 18.38 18.48 -0.52
C ARG A 12 16.94 17.98 -0.37
N VAL A 13 15.95 18.75 -0.83
CA VAL A 13 14.53 18.37 -0.76
C VAL A 13 14.28 17.16 -1.66
N ILE A 14 14.79 17.18 -2.90
CA ILE A 14 14.68 16.03 -3.82
C ILE A 14 15.28 14.78 -3.17
N LEU A 15 16.52 14.88 -2.65
CA LEU A 15 17.19 13.75 -2.02
C LEU A 15 16.37 13.17 -0.85
N TYR A 16 15.92 14.00 0.08
CA TYR A 16 15.14 13.51 1.22
C TYR A 16 13.79 12.95 0.79
N SER A 17 13.07 13.61 -0.12
CA SER A 17 11.80 13.10 -0.64
C SER A 17 11.98 11.74 -1.32
N SER A 18 13.00 11.57 -2.17
CA SER A 18 13.30 10.29 -2.81
C SER A 18 13.65 9.20 -1.79
N LEU A 19 14.47 9.52 -0.77
CA LEU A 19 14.82 8.57 0.29
C LEU A 19 13.59 8.12 1.08
N PHE A 20 12.74 9.07 1.51
CA PHE A 20 11.50 8.73 2.21
C PHE A 20 10.54 7.94 1.33
N SER A 21 10.43 8.26 0.03
CA SER A 21 9.63 7.47 -0.90
C SER A 21 10.12 6.03 -1.00
N ILE A 22 11.43 5.81 -1.15
CA ILE A 22 12.00 4.45 -1.17
C ILE A 22 11.69 3.73 0.14
N LEU A 23 11.85 4.39 1.28
CA LEU A 23 11.56 3.80 2.59
C LEU A 23 10.08 3.41 2.75
N ILE A 24 9.16 4.25 2.24
CA ILE A 24 7.73 3.94 2.22
C ILE A 24 7.49 2.68 1.38
N TRP A 25 8.02 2.61 0.17
CA TRP A 25 7.85 1.44 -0.69
C TRP A 25 8.43 0.16 -0.09
N VAL A 26 9.64 0.22 0.45
CA VAL A 26 10.25 -0.92 1.16
C VAL A 26 9.37 -1.37 2.33
N SER A 27 8.84 -0.42 3.10
CA SER A 27 7.96 -0.72 4.23
C SER A 27 6.65 -1.37 3.78
N LEU A 28 6.04 -0.88 2.69
CA LEU A 28 4.81 -1.44 2.13
C LEU A 28 5.03 -2.88 1.66
N TYR A 29 6.07 -3.14 0.86
CA TYR A 29 6.38 -4.50 0.41
C TYR A 29 6.74 -5.44 1.56
N LEU A 30 7.39 -4.93 2.61
CA LEU A 30 7.70 -5.72 3.80
C LEU A 30 6.42 -6.08 4.57
N VAL A 31 5.46 -5.15 4.70
CA VAL A 31 4.16 -5.42 5.32
C VAL A 31 3.41 -6.49 4.52
N ASP A 32 3.32 -6.36 3.20
CA ASP A 32 2.73 -7.38 2.33
C ASP A 32 3.39 -8.74 2.55
N TYR A 33 4.73 -8.77 2.57
CA TYR A 33 5.51 -9.99 2.78
C TYR A 33 5.22 -10.66 4.13
N VAL A 34 5.21 -9.88 5.22
CA VAL A 34 4.94 -10.38 6.57
C VAL A 34 3.50 -10.89 6.69
N LEU A 35 2.53 -10.16 6.14
CA LEU A 35 1.11 -10.56 6.19
C LEU A 35 0.87 -11.83 5.38
N LEU A 36 1.41 -11.93 4.17
CA LEU A 36 1.31 -13.14 3.35
C LEU A 36 1.95 -14.34 4.05
N ARG A 37 3.12 -14.17 4.67
CA ARG A 37 3.75 -15.19 5.53
C ARG A 37 2.85 -15.59 6.70
N GLY A 38 2.23 -14.62 7.37
CA GLY A 38 1.28 -14.85 8.46
C GLY A 38 0.02 -15.62 8.04
N MET A 39 -0.39 -15.48 6.76
CA MET A 39 -1.47 -16.25 6.14
C MET A 39 -1.03 -17.65 5.65
N GLY A 40 0.22 -18.03 5.85
CA GLY A 40 0.77 -19.32 5.42
C GLY A 40 1.30 -19.36 3.99
N LEU A 41 1.34 -18.22 3.27
CA LEU A 41 1.92 -18.14 1.93
C LEU A 41 3.43 -17.92 2.03
N ASN A 42 4.20 -18.98 1.79
CA ASN A 42 5.67 -18.94 1.76
C ASN A 42 6.20 -18.49 0.39
N LEU A 43 5.95 -17.22 0.04
CA LEU A 43 6.47 -16.62 -1.18
C LEU A 43 7.85 -16.00 -0.94
N THR A 44 8.65 -15.93 -1.98
CA THR A 44 9.89 -15.14 -1.96
C THR A 44 9.56 -13.66 -2.07
N ILE A 45 10.45 -12.78 -1.60
CA ILE A 45 10.19 -11.34 -1.58
C ILE A 45 9.97 -10.78 -3.00
N GLU A 46 10.64 -11.33 -4.01
CA GLU A 46 10.50 -10.92 -5.41
C GLU A 46 9.09 -11.20 -5.92
N ARG A 47 8.51 -12.35 -5.56
CA ARG A 47 7.12 -12.69 -5.92
C ARG A 47 6.12 -11.78 -5.22
N VAL A 48 6.39 -11.38 -3.98
CA VAL A 48 5.53 -10.43 -3.26
C VAL A 48 5.56 -9.07 -3.95
N ILE A 49 6.76 -8.55 -4.26
CA ILE A 49 6.92 -7.27 -4.97
C ILE A 49 6.20 -7.30 -6.32
N LEU A 50 6.42 -8.34 -7.13
CA LEU A 50 5.78 -8.45 -8.44
C LEU A 50 4.26 -8.55 -8.34
N GLY A 51 3.76 -9.32 -7.38
CA GLY A 51 2.32 -9.58 -7.21
C GLY A 51 1.57 -8.35 -6.71
N SER A 52 2.08 -7.70 -5.67
CA SER A 52 1.43 -6.52 -5.09
C SER A 52 1.57 -5.27 -5.96
N THR A 53 2.61 -5.18 -6.81
CA THR A 53 2.75 -4.05 -7.75
C THR A 53 1.60 -3.97 -8.75
N LEU A 54 0.98 -5.09 -9.15
CA LEU A 54 -0.17 -5.03 -10.06
C LEU A 54 -1.40 -4.35 -9.44
N SER A 55 -1.56 -4.39 -8.11
CA SER A 55 -2.57 -3.61 -7.41
C SER A 55 -2.35 -2.10 -7.56
N LEU A 56 -1.10 -1.64 -7.71
CA LEU A 56 -0.81 -0.21 -7.85
C LEU A 56 -1.27 0.36 -9.19
N PHE A 57 -1.19 -0.43 -10.26
CA PHE A 57 -1.69 0.00 -11.56
C PHE A 57 -3.20 0.21 -11.56
N THR A 58 -3.94 -0.46 -10.67
CA THR A 58 -5.38 -0.29 -10.61
C THR A 58 -5.78 1.08 -10.06
N ILE A 59 -4.91 1.74 -9.27
CA ILE A 59 -5.08 3.12 -8.78
C ILE A 59 -5.21 4.13 -9.93
N ILE A 60 -4.60 3.84 -11.09
CA ILE A 60 -4.67 4.69 -12.29
C ILE A 60 -6.03 4.55 -12.99
N LEU A 61 -6.73 3.43 -12.80
CA LEU A 61 -7.98 3.15 -13.50
C LEU A 61 -9.15 3.92 -12.86
N PRO A 62 -10.04 4.56 -13.64
CA PRO A 62 -11.20 5.30 -13.15
C PRO A 62 -12.38 4.37 -12.78
N VAL A 63 -12.10 3.24 -12.12
CA VAL A 63 -13.07 2.20 -11.76
C VAL A 63 -12.93 1.80 -10.29
N GLN A 64 -12.57 2.77 -9.45
CA GLN A 64 -12.38 2.53 -8.02
C GLN A 64 -13.70 2.28 -7.31
N GLY A 65 -13.78 1.17 -6.58
CA GLY A 65 -14.84 0.92 -5.61
C GLY A 65 -14.72 1.82 -4.38
N LEU A 66 -15.66 1.66 -3.44
CA LEU A 66 -15.57 2.31 -2.13
C LEU A 66 -14.26 1.89 -1.44
N MET A 67 -13.43 2.85 -1.03
CA MET A 67 -12.11 2.59 -0.44
C MET A 67 -11.18 1.73 -1.32
N GLY A 68 -11.42 1.66 -2.63
CA GLY A 68 -10.66 0.83 -3.56
C GLY A 68 -10.99 -0.67 -3.53
N PHE A 69 -12.01 -1.09 -2.75
CA PHE A 69 -12.46 -2.48 -2.70
C PHE A 69 -12.90 -2.99 -4.08
N GLY A 70 -12.56 -4.25 -4.35
CA GLY A 70 -12.79 -4.95 -5.62
C GLY A 70 -11.70 -4.62 -6.65
N THR A 71 -11.31 -3.35 -6.77
CA THR A 71 -10.36 -2.89 -7.78
C THR A 71 -8.91 -3.17 -7.37
N ILE A 72 -8.55 -2.92 -6.11
CA ILE A 72 -7.20 -3.22 -5.57
C ILE A 72 -6.98 -4.73 -5.49
N GLU A 73 -7.96 -5.48 -4.97
CA GLU A 73 -7.92 -6.93 -4.84
C GLU A 73 -7.95 -7.62 -6.21
N GLY A 74 -8.63 -7.05 -7.19
CA GLY A 74 -8.59 -7.53 -8.57
C GLY A 74 -7.18 -7.47 -9.14
N GLY A 75 -6.49 -6.33 -9.00
CA GLY A 75 -5.09 -6.20 -9.41
C GLY A 75 -4.16 -7.15 -8.66
N TRP A 76 -4.37 -7.31 -7.36
CA TRP A 76 -3.62 -8.23 -6.50
C TRP A 76 -3.77 -9.67 -6.99
N ALA A 77 -5.02 -10.10 -7.16
CA ALA A 77 -5.35 -11.44 -7.58
C ALA A 77 -4.76 -11.75 -8.96
N ILE A 78 -4.87 -10.82 -9.92
CA ILE A 78 -4.26 -10.98 -11.25
C ILE A 78 -2.74 -11.15 -11.13
N GLY A 79 -2.06 -10.34 -10.31
CA GLY A 79 -0.62 -10.42 -10.09
C GLY A 79 -0.18 -11.78 -9.55
N PHE A 80 -0.81 -12.26 -8.49
CA PHE A 80 -0.45 -13.55 -7.88
C PHE A 80 -0.89 -14.76 -8.71
N MET A 81 -2.03 -14.70 -9.40
CA MET A 81 -2.46 -15.75 -10.33
C MET A 81 -1.48 -15.90 -11.50
N ALA A 82 -0.93 -14.79 -12.02
CA ALA A 82 0.10 -14.84 -13.07
C ALA A 82 1.39 -15.56 -12.64
N MET A 83 1.61 -15.73 -11.33
CA MET A 83 2.73 -16.48 -10.74
C MET A 83 2.34 -17.90 -10.29
N GLY A 84 1.15 -18.38 -10.67
CA GLY A 84 0.69 -19.74 -10.40
C GLY A 84 0.01 -19.93 -9.03
N ILE A 85 -0.32 -18.86 -8.32
CA ILE A 85 -1.14 -18.95 -7.10
C ILE A 85 -2.59 -19.23 -7.48
N SER A 86 -3.25 -20.14 -6.76
CA SER A 86 -4.66 -20.44 -7.04
C SER A 86 -5.54 -19.21 -6.86
N LYS A 87 -6.59 -19.13 -7.66
CA LYS A 87 -7.53 -18.00 -7.66
C LYS A 87 -8.08 -17.73 -6.27
N GLU A 88 -8.50 -18.77 -5.56
CA GLU A 88 -9.07 -18.68 -4.22
C GLU A 88 -8.07 -18.05 -3.24
N VAL A 89 -6.82 -18.52 -3.25
CA VAL A 89 -5.77 -18.01 -2.37
C VAL A 89 -5.38 -16.57 -2.73
N ALA A 90 -5.29 -16.25 -4.02
CA ALA A 90 -4.96 -14.91 -4.51
C ALA A 90 -6.04 -13.89 -4.12
N ILE A 91 -7.32 -14.25 -4.23
CA ILE A 91 -8.43 -13.38 -3.81
C ILE A 91 -8.44 -13.21 -2.29
N VAL A 92 -8.38 -14.31 -1.53
CA VAL A 92 -8.46 -14.27 -0.06
C VAL A 92 -7.30 -13.48 0.54
N SER A 93 -6.08 -13.67 0.02
CA SER A 93 -4.91 -12.91 0.48
C SER A 93 -5.01 -11.42 0.16
N GLY A 94 -5.52 -11.05 -1.02
CA GLY A 94 -5.72 -9.65 -1.39
C GLY A 94 -6.69 -8.93 -0.44
N PHE A 95 -7.84 -9.54 -0.16
CA PHE A 95 -8.78 -9.01 0.82
C PHE A 95 -8.18 -8.96 2.23
N GLY A 96 -7.49 -10.02 2.66
CA GLY A 96 -6.88 -10.09 3.98
C GLY A 96 -5.88 -8.96 4.22
N VAL A 97 -4.97 -8.73 3.26
CA VAL A 97 -3.98 -7.65 3.35
C VAL A 97 -4.67 -6.28 3.34
N HIS A 98 -5.59 -6.06 2.41
CA HIS A 98 -6.24 -4.76 2.27
C HIS A 98 -7.10 -4.39 3.50
N ILE A 99 -7.86 -5.33 4.06
CA ILE A 99 -8.67 -5.10 5.27
C ILE A 99 -7.77 -4.77 6.46
N ILE A 100 -6.68 -5.51 6.68
CA ILE A 100 -5.76 -5.25 7.78
C ILE A 100 -5.14 -3.84 7.66
N LEU A 101 -4.71 -3.46 6.46
CA LEU A 101 -4.18 -2.12 6.20
C LEU A 101 -5.24 -1.03 6.40
N MET A 102 -6.48 -1.28 5.97
CA MET A 102 -7.58 -0.33 6.15
C MET A 102 -7.87 -0.09 7.64
N ILE A 103 -7.94 -1.16 8.43
CA ILE A 103 -8.11 -1.06 9.89
C ILE A 103 -6.95 -0.27 10.50
N TYR A 104 -5.70 -0.56 10.11
CA TYR A 104 -4.52 0.16 10.58
C TYR A 104 -4.61 1.68 10.30
N VAL A 105 -4.97 2.07 9.07
CA VAL A 105 -5.10 3.49 8.70
C VAL A 105 -6.26 4.17 9.44
N LEU A 106 -7.41 3.49 9.60
CA LEU A 106 -8.55 4.02 10.34
C LEU A 106 -8.22 4.26 11.82
N ILE A 107 -7.51 3.33 12.47
CA ILE A 107 -7.07 3.46 13.86
C ILE A 107 -6.14 4.66 14.00
N LEU A 108 -5.08 4.73 13.19
CA LEU A 108 -4.11 5.84 13.28
C LEU A 108 -4.73 7.20 12.95
N GLY A 109 -5.59 7.25 11.93
CA GLY A 109 -6.33 8.46 11.59
C GLY A 109 -7.23 8.92 12.73
N GLY A 110 -7.95 7.99 13.36
CA GLY A 110 -8.77 8.25 14.54
C GLY A 110 -7.94 8.77 15.73
N CYS A 111 -6.82 8.12 16.06
CA CYS A 111 -5.91 8.56 17.11
C CYS A 111 -5.34 9.96 16.83
N GLY A 112 -5.00 10.26 15.57
CA GLY A 112 -4.54 11.57 15.13
C GLY A 112 -5.59 12.65 15.35
N LEU A 113 -6.85 12.40 14.95
CA LEU A 113 -7.97 13.33 15.17
C LEU A 113 -8.22 13.59 16.65
N GLN A 114 -8.19 12.54 17.47
CA GLN A 114 -8.33 12.67 18.93
C GLN A 114 -7.21 13.50 19.53
N SER A 115 -5.96 13.28 19.09
CA SER A 115 -4.79 14.04 19.56
C SER A 115 -4.89 15.53 19.20
N ILE A 116 -5.41 15.85 18.01
CA ILE A 116 -5.65 17.25 17.60
C ILE A 116 -6.74 17.88 18.46
N LYS A 117 -7.82 17.16 18.76
CA LYS A 117 -8.91 17.64 19.63
C LYS A 117 -8.42 17.89 21.06
N PHE A 118 -7.59 17.01 21.61
CA PHE A 118 -7.01 17.15 22.95
C PHE A 118 -6.05 18.36 23.08
N ARG A 119 -5.36 18.74 21.99
CA ARG A 119 -4.48 19.93 21.99
C ARG A 119 -5.22 21.26 21.81
N ARG A 120 -6.50 21.22 21.44
CA ARG A 120 -7.33 22.41 21.17
C ARG A 120 -8.31 22.75 22.29
N GLY A 121 -8.55 21.85 23.23
CA GLY A 121 -9.34 22.08 24.45
C GLY A 121 -8.42 22.25 25.64
#